data_AF-A0A224YQM5-F1
#
_entry.id   AF-A0A224YQM5-F1
#
_cell.length_a   1.000
_cell.length_b   1.000
_cell.length_c   1.000
_cell.angle_alpha   90.00
_cell.angle_beta   90.00
_cell.angle_gamma   90.00
#
_symmetry.space_group_name_H-M   'P 1'
#
loop_
_entity.id
_entity.type
_entity.pdbx_description
1 polymer ?
#
loop_
_entity_poly.entity_id
_entity_poly.type
_entity_poly.pdbx_seq_one_letter_code
_entity_poly.pdbx_strand_id
1 'polypeptide(L)'
;MFYGADNNKLSAKMSSLENVQSLQNKLLMLNLLTASQLSKSLSAFTSQLEPQNVVRFFKCMESSCDFCTDEEDKFKDHLHAHVDPPHCTYCNELAANEQLLVEHMLAEHGSCRFQCALCFYRSQTVTHMRVHGIMVHNSKAVFWYACTEKVPTTPKLIGHGKDHIGGYVCKDCSFRSHCTEHFFEHLSVIHSGPFTVSCHICCAQVGGPNSLIDHYTEMHNIRAFHCLYCDFGSQFDWDVIVHMTMCHPGRPFKIFCRGKDMPSSFRTLKDLERSNVKDGIPASFSCFSPHHSLKGKWQQEDEGKKIQS
;
A
#
# COMPACT_ATOMS: atom_id res chain seq x y z
N MET A 1 -29.81 -53.50 9.62
CA MET A 1 -28.59 -52.84 10.14
C MET A 1 -27.55 -52.93 9.04
N PHE A 2 -26.97 -51.92 8.41
CA PHE A 2 -26.70 -50.51 8.72
C PHE A 2 -26.68 -49.73 7.40
N TYR A 3 -27.27 -48.55 7.33
CA TYR A 3 -26.79 -47.40 6.53
C TYR A 3 -27.46 -46.16 7.11
N GLY A 4 -26.71 -45.33 7.83
CA GLY A 4 -27.27 -44.19 8.57
C GLY A 4 -26.24 -43.46 9.42
N ALA A 5 -25.22 -42.89 8.77
CA ALA A 5 -24.35 -41.82 9.26
C ALA A 5 -23.47 -41.49 8.04
N ASP A 6 -23.49 -40.29 7.45
CA ASP A 6 -22.52 -39.26 7.84
C ASP A 6 -22.81 -37.86 7.23
N ASN A 7 -24.00 -37.60 6.67
CA ASN A 7 -24.28 -36.30 6.06
C ASN A 7 -24.52 -35.18 7.09
N ASN A 8 -24.95 -35.51 8.31
CA ASN A 8 -25.29 -34.51 9.34
C ASN A 8 -24.05 -33.96 10.09
N LYS A 9 -22.92 -34.68 10.08
CA LYS A 9 -21.65 -34.23 10.70
C LYS A 9 -20.85 -33.30 9.80
N LEU A 10 -20.95 -33.44 8.49
CA LEU A 10 -20.28 -32.58 7.50
C LEU A 10 -20.95 -31.21 7.41
N SER A 11 -22.29 -31.13 7.36
CA SER A 11 -22.98 -29.82 7.35
C SER A 11 -22.82 -29.06 8.67
N ALA A 12 -22.76 -29.76 9.82
CA ALA A 12 -22.48 -29.17 11.13
C ALA A 12 -21.01 -28.70 11.28
N LYS A 13 -20.06 -29.33 10.58
CA LYS A 13 -18.67 -28.87 10.50
C LYS A 13 -18.50 -27.66 9.58
N MET A 14 -19.20 -27.65 8.44
CA MET A 14 -19.18 -26.51 7.53
C MET A 14 -19.86 -25.28 8.15
N SER A 15 -21.01 -25.47 8.81
CA SER A 15 -21.68 -24.37 9.52
C SER A 15 -20.89 -23.89 10.73
N SER A 16 -20.15 -24.75 11.43
CA SER A 16 -19.27 -24.32 12.53
C SER A 16 -18.01 -23.61 12.04
N LEU A 17 -17.43 -23.99 10.90
CA LEU A 17 -16.34 -23.25 10.23
C LEU A 17 -16.80 -21.90 9.67
N GLU A 18 -17.98 -21.83 9.04
CA GLU A 18 -18.60 -20.58 8.58
C GLU A 18 -18.95 -19.66 9.75
N ASN A 19 -19.43 -20.21 10.87
CA ASN A 19 -19.71 -19.45 12.09
C ASN A 19 -18.44 -18.95 12.78
N VAL A 20 -17.36 -19.73 12.81
CA VAL A 20 -16.06 -19.29 13.36
C VAL A 20 -15.42 -18.23 12.47
N GLN A 21 -15.48 -18.37 11.14
CA GLN A 21 -15.02 -17.35 10.21
C GLN A 21 -15.86 -16.07 10.32
N SER A 22 -17.18 -16.19 10.47
CA SER A 22 -18.10 -15.07 10.72
C SER A 22 -17.84 -14.36 12.05
N LEU A 23 -17.52 -15.10 13.12
CA LEU A 23 -17.18 -14.55 14.44
C LEU A 23 -15.78 -13.90 14.44
N GLN A 24 -14.79 -14.50 13.78
CA GLN A 24 -13.46 -13.91 13.60
C GLN A 24 -13.53 -12.65 12.74
N ASN A 25 -14.37 -12.64 11.70
CA ASN A 25 -14.66 -11.46 10.90
C ASN A 25 -15.31 -10.38 11.78
N LYS A 26 -16.31 -10.69 12.62
CA LYS A 26 -16.93 -9.71 13.54
C LYS A 26 -15.94 -9.15 14.58
N LEU A 27 -15.05 -9.98 15.13
CA LEU A 27 -14.02 -9.55 16.09
C LEU A 27 -12.94 -8.69 15.41
N LEU A 28 -12.54 -9.05 14.19
CA LEU A 28 -11.64 -8.27 13.34
C LEU A 28 -12.27 -6.94 12.94
N MET A 29 -13.57 -6.92 12.62
CA MET A 29 -14.34 -5.71 12.31
C MET A 29 -14.43 -4.79 13.51
N LEU A 30 -14.66 -5.32 14.72
CA LEU A 30 -14.67 -4.55 15.96
C LEU A 30 -13.28 -3.97 16.28
N ASN A 31 -12.21 -4.74 16.05
CA ASN A 31 -10.83 -4.31 16.22
C ASN A 31 -10.39 -3.27 15.18
N LEU A 32 -10.92 -3.34 13.95
CA LEU A 32 -10.69 -2.31 12.95
C LEU A 32 -11.42 -1.03 13.33
N LEU A 33 -12.68 -1.10 13.75
CA LEU A 33 -13.41 0.07 14.22
C LEU A 33 -12.71 0.76 15.40
N THR A 34 -12.13 0.00 16.34
CA THR A 34 -11.40 0.54 17.50
C THR A 34 -9.95 0.97 17.19
N ALA A 35 -9.24 0.29 16.28
CA ALA A 35 -7.87 0.63 15.91
C ALA A 35 -7.78 1.73 14.83
N SER A 36 -8.84 1.92 14.02
CA SER A 36 -8.88 2.94 12.94
C SER A 36 -9.74 4.16 13.27
N GLN A 37 -10.24 4.28 14.51
CA GLN A 37 -11.07 5.43 14.96
C GLN A 37 -12.29 5.69 14.04
N LEU A 38 -12.85 4.64 13.44
CA LEU A 38 -14.01 4.78 12.57
C LEU A 38 -15.24 5.05 13.46
N SER A 39 -15.78 6.26 13.40
CA SER A 39 -17.00 6.66 14.08
C SER A 39 -18.25 6.10 13.40
N LYS A 40 -18.24 4.82 12.99
CA LYS A 40 -19.32 4.17 12.22
C LYS A 40 -20.02 3.07 13.00
N SER A 41 -21.35 3.09 12.94
CA SER A 41 -22.21 2.05 13.49
C SER A 41 -21.99 0.72 12.78
N LEU A 42 -22.12 -0.38 13.53
CA LEU A 42 -21.91 -1.73 13.01
C LEU A 42 -22.84 -2.03 11.83
N SER A 43 -24.11 -1.63 11.90
CA SER A 43 -25.08 -1.85 10.81
C SER A 43 -24.66 -1.17 9.52
N ALA A 44 -24.34 0.12 9.59
CA ALA A 44 -23.92 0.89 8.41
C ALA A 44 -22.59 0.39 7.85
N PHE A 45 -21.67 -0.02 8.73
CA PHE A 45 -20.39 -0.61 8.32
C PHE A 45 -20.59 -1.95 7.61
N THR A 46 -21.43 -2.85 8.14
CA THR A 46 -21.72 -4.14 7.50
C THR A 46 -22.42 -3.98 6.15
N SER A 47 -23.36 -3.04 6.03
CA SER A 47 -24.03 -2.72 4.76
C SER A 47 -23.04 -2.24 3.70
N GLN A 48 -22.12 -1.33 4.06
CA GLN A 48 -21.08 -0.84 3.15
C GLN A 48 -20.02 -1.88 2.77
N LEU A 49 -19.88 -2.98 3.53
CA LEU A 49 -18.97 -4.08 3.18
C LEU A 49 -19.61 -5.17 2.31
N GLU A 50 -20.90 -5.08 2.00
CA GLU A 50 -21.49 -5.98 1.02
C GLU A 50 -20.78 -5.85 -0.34
N PRO A 51 -20.60 -6.95 -1.11
CA PRO A 51 -19.79 -6.96 -2.32
C PRO A 51 -20.11 -5.85 -3.33
N GLN A 52 -21.40 -5.50 -3.49
CA GLN A 52 -21.86 -4.46 -4.40
C GLN A 52 -21.65 -3.02 -3.90
N ASN A 53 -21.44 -2.86 -2.59
CA ASN A 53 -21.27 -1.58 -1.91
C ASN A 53 -19.79 -1.29 -1.63
N VAL A 54 -19.03 -2.30 -1.24
CA VAL A 54 -17.61 -2.16 -0.88
C VAL A 54 -16.77 -1.71 -2.07
N VAL A 55 -17.14 -2.12 -3.29
CA VAL A 55 -16.46 -1.73 -4.53
C VAL A 55 -16.71 -0.28 -4.93
N ARG A 56 -17.80 0.34 -4.44
CA ARG A 56 -18.15 1.74 -4.74
C ARG A 56 -17.08 2.67 -4.21
N PHE A 57 -16.73 3.67 -5.00
CA PHE A 57 -15.62 4.55 -4.62
C PHE A 57 -15.97 5.55 -3.52
N PHE A 58 -17.15 6.16 -3.57
CA PHE A 58 -17.57 7.11 -2.55
C PHE A 58 -18.41 6.40 -1.50
N LYS A 59 -18.03 6.55 -0.23
CA LYS A 59 -18.75 5.96 0.91
C LYS A 59 -18.91 7.06 1.96
N CYS A 60 -20.13 7.24 2.46
CA CYS A 60 -20.36 8.19 3.53
C CYS A 60 -19.76 7.63 4.82
N MET A 61 -19.12 8.49 5.61
CA MET A 61 -18.53 8.12 6.90
C MET A 61 -19.30 8.63 8.11
N GLU A 62 -20.45 9.26 7.88
CA GLU A 62 -21.39 9.52 8.97
C GLU A 62 -21.76 8.21 9.68
N SER A 63 -21.96 8.31 10.99
CA SER A 63 -21.97 7.18 11.90
C SER A 63 -23.05 6.15 11.58
N SER A 64 -24.26 6.62 11.27
CA SER A 64 -25.43 5.79 11.01
C SER A 64 -25.78 5.68 9.53
N CYS A 65 -24.96 6.23 8.63
CA CYS A 65 -25.25 6.28 7.21
C CYS A 65 -24.49 5.21 6.44
N ASP A 66 -25.15 4.40 5.61
CA ASP A 66 -24.51 3.39 4.75
C ASP A 66 -24.39 3.80 3.28
N PHE A 67 -24.74 5.04 2.95
CA PHE A 67 -24.73 5.53 1.58
C PHE A 67 -23.37 5.33 0.91
N CYS A 68 -23.40 4.79 -0.31
CA CYS A 68 -22.24 4.66 -1.16
C CYS A 68 -22.64 4.79 -2.64
N THR A 69 -21.73 5.33 -3.45
CA THR A 69 -21.97 5.58 -4.87
C THR A 69 -20.65 5.63 -5.65
N ASP A 70 -20.76 5.59 -6.97
CA ASP A 70 -19.66 5.85 -7.89
C ASP A 70 -19.74 7.20 -8.57
N GLU A 71 -20.86 7.92 -8.39
CA GLU A 71 -21.15 9.21 -9.02
C GLU A 71 -20.80 10.35 -8.06
N GLU A 72 -19.93 11.25 -8.50
CA GLU A 72 -19.43 12.38 -7.71
C GLU A 72 -20.55 13.32 -7.24
N ASP A 73 -21.42 13.73 -8.16
CA ASP A 73 -22.47 14.70 -7.87
C ASP A 73 -23.47 14.15 -6.84
N LYS A 74 -23.87 12.87 -6.99
CA LYS A 74 -24.73 12.19 -6.01
C LYS A 74 -24.09 12.10 -4.63
N PHE A 75 -22.77 11.97 -4.56
CA PHE A 75 -22.07 11.93 -3.28
C PHE A 75 -22.04 13.31 -2.62
N LYS A 76 -21.75 14.38 -3.38
CA LYS A 76 -21.79 15.76 -2.86
C LYS A 76 -23.18 16.13 -2.38
N ASP A 77 -24.20 15.85 -3.20
CA ASP A 77 -25.61 16.09 -2.85
C ASP A 77 -26.01 15.34 -1.56
N HIS A 78 -25.54 14.10 -1.41
CA HIS A 78 -25.77 13.33 -0.19
C HIS A 78 -25.11 13.97 1.04
N LEU A 79 -23.87 14.45 0.91
CA LEU A 79 -23.12 15.04 2.03
C LEU A 79 -23.76 16.33 2.54
N HIS A 80 -24.46 17.10 1.69
CA HIS A 80 -25.22 18.28 2.13
C HIS A 80 -26.32 17.99 3.15
N ALA A 81 -26.78 16.73 3.28
CA ALA A 81 -27.74 16.34 4.28
C ALA A 81 -27.15 16.17 5.69
N HIS A 82 -25.81 16.13 5.81
CA HIS A 82 -25.10 15.98 7.08
C HIS A 82 -24.59 17.32 7.59
N VAL A 83 -24.53 17.46 8.91
CA VAL A 83 -24.06 18.69 9.58
C VAL A 83 -22.56 18.62 9.88
N ASP A 84 -22.06 17.43 10.18
CA ASP A 84 -20.67 17.24 10.58
C ASP A 84 -19.72 17.34 9.37
N PRO A 85 -18.49 17.86 9.56
CA PRO A 85 -17.50 17.93 8.50
C PRO A 85 -17.25 16.56 7.87
N PRO A 86 -17.31 16.44 6.53
CA PRO A 86 -17.18 15.16 5.89
C PRO A 86 -15.71 14.71 5.92
N HIS A 87 -15.47 13.43 6.13
CA HIS A 87 -14.12 12.86 6.19
C HIS A 87 -13.95 11.66 5.27
N CYS A 88 -12.70 11.42 4.87
CA CYS A 88 -12.34 10.40 3.92
C CYS A 88 -12.44 8.99 4.52
N THR A 89 -13.18 8.10 3.87
CA THR A 89 -13.31 6.68 4.25
C THR A 89 -11.98 5.92 4.27
N TYR A 90 -10.97 6.40 3.55
CA TYR A 90 -9.73 5.67 3.28
C TYR A 90 -8.56 6.07 4.18
N CYS A 91 -8.53 7.32 4.64
CA CYS A 91 -7.45 7.87 5.46
C CYS A 91 -7.93 8.68 6.67
N ASN A 92 -9.25 8.85 6.82
CA ASN A 92 -9.90 9.63 7.87
C ASN A 92 -9.56 11.13 7.86
N GLU A 93 -9.03 11.66 6.75
CA GLU A 93 -8.77 13.10 6.61
C GLU A 93 -10.09 13.86 6.59
N LEU A 94 -10.21 14.86 7.47
CA LEU A 94 -11.34 15.79 7.53
C LEU A 94 -11.22 16.82 6.41
N ALA A 95 -12.31 17.02 5.67
CA ALA A 95 -12.41 18.08 4.69
C ALA A 95 -13.28 19.21 5.22
N ALA A 96 -12.99 20.45 4.80
CA ALA A 96 -13.79 21.61 5.19
C ALA A 96 -15.18 21.63 4.50
N ASN A 97 -15.35 20.91 3.40
CA ASN A 97 -16.60 20.76 2.67
C ASN A 97 -16.56 19.52 1.75
N GLU A 98 -17.72 19.18 1.18
CA GLU A 98 -17.95 18.04 0.29
C GLU A 98 -17.12 18.09 -1.00
N GLN A 99 -16.93 19.28 -1.58
CA GLN A 99 -16.13 19.44 -2.79
C GLN A 99 -14.67 19.08 -2.54
N LEU A 100 -14.09 19.61 -1.46
CA LEU A 100 -12.72 19.31 -1.05
C LEU A 100 -12.54 17.84 -0.67
N LEU A 101 -13.56 17.21 -0.07
CA LEU A 101 -13.51 15.78 0.21
C LEU A 101 -13.44 14.96 -1.08
N VAL A 102 -14.31 15.25 -2.06
CA VAL A 102 -14.31 14.54 -3.35
C VAL A 102 -12.96 14.72 -4.06
N GLU A 103 -12.43 15.94 -4.10
CA GLU A 103 -11.11 16.22 -4.67
C GLU A 103 -9.99 15.45 -3.98
N HIS A 104 -9.98 15.44 -2.63
CA HIS A 104 -9.03 14.65 -1.84
C HIS A 104 -9.13 13.15 -2.20
N MET A 105 -10.35 12.59 -2.18
CA MET A 105 -10.56 11.17 -2.45
C MET A 105 -10.05 10.79 -3.84
N LEU A 106 -10.38 11.59 -4.86
CA LEU A 106 -9.91 11.36 -6.23
C LEU A 106 -8.38 11.49 -6.36
N ALA A 107 -7.79 12.50 -5.72
CA ALA A 107 -6.35 12.77 -5.82
C ALA A 107 -5.49 11.71 -5.12
N GLU A 108 -5.89 11.28 -3.92
CA GLU A 108 -5.08 10.38 -3.09
C GLU A 108 -5.45 8.90 -3.26
N HIS A 109 -6.69 8.61 -3.64
CA HIS A 109 -7.22 7.24 -3.70
C HIS A 109 -7.83 6.85 -5.05
N GLY A 110 -8.03 7.79 -5.98
CA GLY A 110 -8.69 7.51 -7.26
C GLY A 110 -7.92 6.56 -8.19
N SER A 111 -6.61 6.40 -7.97
CA SER A 111 -5.75 5.42 -8.65
C SER A 111 -5.77 4.03 -8.01
N CYS A 112 -6.40 3.86 -6.84
CA CYS A 112 -6.47 2.59 -6.13
C CYS A 112 -7.47 1.63 -6.80
N ARG A 113 -6.94 0.67 -7.55
CA ARG A 113 -7.72 -0.33 -8.31
C ARG A 113 -8.05 -1.61 -7.55
N PHE A 114 -7.61 -1.78 -6.31
CA PHE A 114 -7.89 -2.95 -5.50
C PHE A 114 -8.58 -2.56 -4.19
N GLN A 115 -9.65 -3.24 -3.85
CA GLN A 115 -10.45 -3.03 -2.64
C GLN A 115 -10.42 -4.29 -1.77
N CYS A 116 -10.02 -4.16 -0.51
CA CYS A 116 -10.08 -5.26 0.45
C CYS A 116 -11.54 -5.70 0.63
N ALA A 117 -11.79 -7.02 0.68
CA ALA A 117 -13.14 -7.55 0.92
C ALA A 117 -13.56 -7.52 2.40
N LEU A 118 -12.64 -7.21 3.32
CA LEU A 118 -12.85 -7.28 4.77
C LEU A 118 -12.87 -5.91 5.45
N CYS A 119 -12.43 -4.85 4.76
CA CYS A 119 -12.42 -3.49 5.30
C CYS A 119 -12.38 -2.46 4.17
N PHE A 120 -12.38 -1.17 4.50
CA PHE A 120 -12.35 -0.08 3.53
C PHE A 120 -10.99 0.20 2.91
N TYR A 121 -9.94 -0.56 3.24
CA TYR A 121 -8.63 -0.38 2.65
C TYR A 121 -8.65 -0.61 1.13
N ARG A 122 -8.05 0.32 0.39
CA ARG A 122 -7.83 0.21 -1.05
C ARG A 122 -6.37 0.47 -1.39
N SER A 123 -5.89 -0.13 -2.47
CA SER A 123 -4.54 0.07 -2.96
C SER A 123 -4.44 0.09 -4.48
N GLN A 124 -3.36 0.69 -4.99
CA GLN A 124 -3.02 0.68 -6.41
C GLN A 124 -2.38 -0.65 -6.86
N THR A 125 -1.76 -1.39 -5.94
CA THR A 125 -1.04 -2.64 -6.25
C THR A 125 -1.58 -3.82 -5.45
N VAL A 126 -1.51 -5.02 -6.05
CA VAL A 126 -1.82 -6.29 -5.36
C VAL A 126 -0.83 -6.54 -4.22
N THR A 127 0.42 -6.12 -4.39
CA THR A 127 1.47 -6.22 -3.38
C THR A 127 1.07 -5.52 -2.08
N HIS A 128 0.58 -4.29 -2.17
CA HIS A 128 0.00 -3.58 -1.03
C HIS A 128 -1.15 -4.36 -0.38
N MET A 129 -2.07 -4.91 -1.18
CA MET A 129 -3.23 -5.64 -0.66
C MET A 129 -2.82 -6.89 0.14
N ARG A 130 -1.77 -7.60 -0.31
CA ARG A 130 -1.26 -8.79 0.38
C ARG A 130 -0.54 -8.44 1.67
N VAL A 131 0.30 -7.41 1.64
CA VAL A 131 0.97 -6.90 2.84
C VAL A 131 -0.09 -6.43 3.85
N HIS A 132 -1.09 -5.68 3.39
CA HIS A 132 -2.23 -5.25 4.20
C HIS A 132 -2.93 -6.45 4.84
N GLY A 133 -3.25 -7.50 4.08
CA GLY A 133 -3.89 -8.71 4.62
C GLY A 133 -3.07 -9.37 5.73
N ILE A 134 -1.74 -9.43 5.58
CA ILE A 134 -0.84 -9.98 6.61
C ILE A 134 -0.86 -9.08 7.86
N MET A 135 -0.75 -7.77 7.69
CA MET A 135 -0.57 -6.83 8.79
C MET A 135 -1.86 -6.53 9.56
N VAL A 136 -2.98 -6.46 8.85
CA VAL A 136 -4.25 -5.97 9.37
C VAL A 136 -5.21 -7.12 9.68
N HIS A 137 -5.21 -8.15 8.84
CA HIS A 137 -6.10 -9.30 8.99
C HIS A 137 -5.39 -10.57 9.46
N ASN A 138 -4.08 -10.50 9.72
CA ASN A 138 -3.25 -11.64 10.11
C ASN A 138 -3.41 -12.85 9.17
N SER A 139 -3.59 -12.58 7.86
CA SER A 139 -3.89 -13.61 6.86
C SER A 139 -3.22 -13.32 5.53
N LYS A 140 -2.64 -14.36 4.93
CA LYS A 140 -2.09 -14.31 3.56
C LYS A 140 -3.16 -14.53 2.48
N ALA A 141 -4.37 -14.94 2.87
CA ALA A 141 -5.46 -15.34 1.99
C ALA A 141 -6.62 -14.33 2.03
N VAL A 142 -6.31 -13.04 2.15
CA VAL A 142 -7.33 -11.98 2.08
C VAL A 142 -7.76 -11.80 0.64
N PHE A 143 -9.07 -11.85 0.39
CA PHE A 143 -9.65 -11.58 -0.92
C PHE A 143 -9.78 -10.07 -1.16
N TRP A 144 -9.71 -9.69 -2.43
CA TRP A 144 -9.93 -8.31 -2.87
C TRP A 144 -10.75 -8.27 -4.15
N TYR A 145 -11.44 -7.16 -4.34
CA TYR A 145 -12.15 -6.83 -5.56
C TYR A 145 -11.28 -5.96 -6.45
N ALA A 146 -11.32 -6.22 -7.76
CA ALA A 146 -10.80 -5.28 -8.75
C ALA A 146 -11.82 -4.16 -8.96
N CYS A 147 -11.38 -2.91 -8.87
CA CYS A 147 -12.21 -1.73 -9.03
C CYS A 147 -11.71 -0.88 -10.20
N THR A 148 -12.63 -0.19 -10.88
CA THR A 148 -12.29 0.78 -11.91
C THR A 148 -11.56 1.97 -11.29
N GLU A 149 -10.47 2.41 -11.94
CA GLU A 149 -9.79 3.66 -11.59
C GLU A 149 -10.74 4.85 -11.84
N LYS A 150 -10.71 5.83 -10.93
CA LYS A 150 -11.47 7.09 -11.08
C LYS A 150 -10.63 8.19 -11.72
N VAL A 151 -9.30 8.12 -11.56
CA VAL A 151 -8.37 9.02 -12.21
C VAL A 151 -7.29 8.21 -12.92
N PRO A 152 -6.76 8.68 -14.06
CA PRO A 152 -5.61 8.07 -14.70
C PRO A 152 -4.46 7.92 -13.69
N THR A 153 -3.69 6.85 -13.82
CA THR A 153 -2.44 6.63 -13.09
C THR A 153 -1.36 7.61 -13.57
N THR A 154 -1.58 8.92 -13.45
CA THR A 154 -0.53 9.94 -13.56
C THR A 154 -0.15 10.29 -12.14
N PRO A 155 1.02 9.86 -11.64
CA PRO A 155 1.43 10.25 -10.31
C PRO A 155 1.51 11.77 -10.27
N LYS A 156 0.73 12.41 -9.39
CA LYS A 156 1.08 13.74 -8.87
C LYS A 156 2.44 13.54 -8.19
N LEU A 157 3.51 13.75 -8.95
CA LEU A 157 4.87 13.85 -8.42
C LEU A 157 4.92 15.17 -7.65
N ILE A 158 4.30 15.17 -6.47
CA ILE A 158 4.75 16.04 -5.40
C ILE A 158 6.14 15.49 -5.08
N GLY A 159 7.20 16.26 -5.36
CA GLY A 159 8.60 15.82 -5.18
C GLY A 159 8.81 15.07 -3.86
N HIS A 160 9.73 14.12 -3.75
CA HIS A 160 11.11 14.19 -4.22
C HIS A 160 11.60 12.80 -4.65
N GLY A 161 12.43 12.73 -5.70
CA GLY A 161 13.04 11.50 -6.17
C GLY A 161 14.11 10.99 -5.20
N LYS A 162 15.35 10.76 -5.66
CA LYS A 162 16.47 10.51 -4.73
C LYS A 162 16.93 11.78 -4.00
N ASP A 163 16.29 12.93 -4.23
CA ASP A 163 16.82 14.23 -3.85
C ASP A 163 16.79 14.49 -2.33
N HIS A 164 15.81 13.92 -1.61
CA HIS A 164 15.79 13.95 -0.13
C HIS A 164 16.63 12.83 0.50
N ILE A 165 17.08 11.86 -0.30
CA ILE A 165 17.86 10.72 0.18
C ILE A 165 19.32 11.15 0.33
N GLY A 166 19.69 11.50 1.56
CA GLY A 166 21.07 11.84 1.92
C GLY A 166 22.07 10.74 1.52
N GLY A 167 23.31 11.10 1.22
CA GLY A 167 24.38 10.16 0.86
C GLY A 167 25.49 10.12 1.88
N TYR A 168 26.33 9.10 1.84
CA TYR A 168 27.60 9.08 2.56
C TYR A 168 28.63 9.89 1.77
N VAL A 169 29.24 10.86 2.44
CA VAL A 169 30.27 11.72 1.86
C VAL A 169 31.51 11.61 2.74
N CYS A 170 32.65 11.31 2.13
CA CYS A 170 33.93 11.38 2.81
C CYS A 170 34.31 12.85 2.99
N LYS A 171 34.74 13.24 4.19
CA LYS A 171 35.17 14.61 4.47
C LYS A 171 36.59 14.88 3.98
N ASP A 172 37.42 13.84 3.92
CA ASP A 172 38.85 13.94 3.65
C ASP A 172 39.21 13.77 2.17
N CYS A 173 38.23 13.44 1.32
CA CYS A 173 38.39 13.38 -0.14
C CYS A 173 37.06 13.61 -0.87
N SER A 174 37.07 13.54 -2.20
CA SER A 174 35.87 13.72 -3.03
C SER A 174 34.94 12.49 -3.12
N PHE A 175 35.20 11.43 -2.35
CA PHE A 175 34.41 10.20 -2.42
C PHE A 175 32.98 10.40 -1.88
N ARG A 176 32.00 9.88 -2.63
CA ARG A 176 30.58 9.91 -2.29
C ARG A 176 29.94 8.58 -2.69
N SER A 177 29.05 8.07 -1.83
CA SER A 177 28.33 6.82 -2.10
C SER A 177 26.96 6.86 -1.43
N HIS A 178 25.96 6.24 -2.04
CA HIS A 178 24.72 5.90 -1.33
C HIS A 178 24.70 4.46 -0.82
N CYS A 179 25.71 3.65 -1.19
CA CYS A 179 25.89 2.27 -0.76
C CYS A 179 26.75 2.21 0.50
N THR A 180 26.23 1.54 1.53
CA THR A 180 26.87 1.45 2.85
C THR A 180 28.19 0.68 2.76
N GLU A 181 28.19 -0.44 2.04
CA GLU A 181 29.36 -1.31 1.88
C GLU A 181 30.49 -0.61 1.14
N HIS A 182 30.19 0.11 0.05
CA HIS A 182 31.20 0.90 -0.67
C HIS A 182 31.79 2.03 0.17
N PHE A 183 30.98 2.66 1.02
CA PHE A 183 31.47 3.72 1.91
C PHE A 183 32.36 3.16 3.02
N PHE A 184 31.96 2.04 3.61
CA PHE A 184 32.77 1.30 4.58
C PHE A 184 34.12 0.88 3.98
N GLU A 185 34.09 0.23 2.81
CA GLU A 185 35.29 -0.21 2.09
C GLU A 185 36.21 0.97 1.76
N HIS A 186 35.65 2.08 1.28
CA HIS A 186 36.40 3.30 1.01
C HIS A 186 37.14 3.81 2.25
N LEU A 187 36.44 3.99 3.38
CA LEU A 187 37.07 4.47 4.62
C LEU A 187 38.11 3.49 5.14
N SER A 188 37.82 2.18 5.06
CA SER A 188 38.70 1.14 5.59
C SER A 188 39.98 0.96 4.78
N VAL A 189 39.95 1.20 3.47
CA VAL A 189 41.09 0.99 2.58
C VAL A 189 41.89 2.28 2.40
N ILE A 190 41.22 3.39 2.07
CA ILE A 190 41.86 4.66 1.70
C ILE A 190 42.25 5.48 2.94
N HIS A 191 41.45 5.37 4.00
CA HIS A 191 41.66 6.08 5.26
C HIS A 191 41.99 5.08 6.39
N SER A 192 42.83 4.10 6.10
CA SER A 192 43.37 3.12 7.05
C SER A 192 44.44 3.76 7.94
N GLY A 193 44.05 4.48 8.99
CA GLY A 193 45.02 5.10 9.89
C GLY A 193 44.47 6.01 10.98
N PRO A 194 43.51 6.90 10.68
CA PRO A 194 42.89 7.74 11.71
C PRO A 194 42.11 6.88 12.72
N PHE A 195 42.34 7.13 14.01
CA PHE A 195 41.54 6.52 15.09
C PHE A 195 40.08 7.00 15.04
N THR A 196 39.84 8.21 14.54
CA THR A 196 38.51 8.79 14.37
C THR A 196 38.27 9.20 12.92
N VAL A 197 37.00 9.11 12.52
CA VAL A 197 36.50 9.63 11.23
C VAL A 197 35.45 10.71 11.50
N SER A 198 35.33 11.68 10.60
CA SER A 198 34.46 12.85 10.80
C SER A 198 33.19 12.77 9.96
N CYS A 199 32.05 13.13 10.56
CA CYS A 199 30.79 13.32 9.84
C CYS A 199 30.84 14.58 8.96
N HIS A 200 30.37 14.49 7.71
CA HIS A 200 30.33 15.65 6.80
C HIS A 200 29.20 16.63 7.11
N ILE A 201 28.14 16.18 7.81
CA ILE A 201 26.94 16.98 8.08
C ILE A 201 27.15 17.82 9.35
N CYS A 202 27.59 17.20 10.44
CA CYS A 202 27.73 17.86 11.74
C CYS A 202 29.17 17.99 12.24
N CYS A 203 30.16 17.49 11.49
CA CYS A 203 31.57 17.49 11.88
C CYS A 203 31.92 16.70 13.17
N ALA A 204 30.99 15.91 13.72
CA ALA A 204 31.28 15.02 14.85
C ALA A 204 32.37 14.00 14.49
N GLN A 205 33.27 13.73 15.45
CA GLN A 205 34.28 12.68 15.33
C GLN A 205 33.83 11.41 16.04
N VAL A 206 33.95 10.27 15.35
CA VAL A 206 33.51 8.97 15.86
C VAL A 206 34.58 7.90 15.64
N GLY A 207 34.53 6.83 16.44
CA GLY A 207 35.54 5.77 16.48
C GLY A 207 35.47 4.80 15.30
N GLY A 208 35.84 5.25 14.11
CA GLY A 208 36.00 4.43 12.91
C GLY A 208 34.77 4.31 12.01
N PRO A 209 34.88 3.57 10.89
CA PRO A 209 33.89 3.58 9.80
C PRO A 209 32.49 3.09 10.20
N ASN A 210 32.38 2.01 10.99
CA ASN A 210 31.09 1.49 11.43
C ASN A 210 30.36 2.49 12.32
N SER A 211 31.05 3.08 13.31
CA SER A 211 30.46 4.11 14.17
C SER A 211 30.01 5.35 13.40
N LEU A 212 30.64 5.64 12.24
CA LEU A 212 30.17 6.73 11.37
C LEU A 212 28.90 6.37 10.59
N ILE A 213 28.77 5.12 10.14
CA ILE A 213 27.55 4.62 9.51
C ILE A 213 26.39 4.63 10.52
N ASP A 214 26.63 4.19 11.76
CA ASP A 214 25.66 4.24 12.85
C ASP A 214 25.29 5.68 13.18
N HIS A 215 26.26 6.59 13.25
CA HIS A 215 26.03 8.01 13.45
C HIS A 215 25.14 8.63 12.35
N TYR A 216 25.40 8.31 11.06
CA TYR A 216 24.56 8.77 9.96
C TYR A 216 23.12 8.25 10.06
N THR A 217 22.96 7.02 10.53
CA THR A 217 21.66 6.39 10.79
C THR A 217 20.87 7.12 11.87
N GLU A 218 21.51 7.36 13.01
CA GLU A 218 20.87 7.84 14.23
C GLU A 218 20.65 9.36 14.22
N MET A 219 21.61 10.11 13.68
CA MET A 219 21.62 11.58 13.75
C MET A 219 21.15 12.26 12.47
N HIS A 220 21.21 11.57 11.32
CA HIS A 220 20.99 12.18 10.00
C HIS A 220 19.96 11.45 9.13
N ASN A 221 19.25 10.45 9.68
CA ASN A 221 18.23 9.68 8.96
C ASN A 221 18.75 9.02 7.66
N ILE A 222 20.05 8.73 7.56
CA ILE A 222 20.62 8.00 6.43
C ILE A 222 20.56 6.50 6.77
N ARG A 223 19.37 5.93 6.55
CA ARG A 223 19.02 4.53 6.86
C ARG A 223 19.10 3.59 5.66
N ALA A 224 19.12 2.28 5.89
CA ALA A 224 19.25 1.28 4.82
C ALA A 224 18.13 1.34 3.76
N PHE A 225 16.91 1.72 4.16
CA PHE A 225 15.76 1.80 3.29
C PHE A 225 15.04 3.15 3.40
N HIS A 226 14.66 3.73 2.26
CA HIS A 226 13.93 4.99 2.21
C HIS A 226 12.71 4.93 1.29
N CYS A 227 11.62 5.53 1.75
CA CYS A 227 10.48 5.84 0.91
C CYS A 227 10.88 6.87 -0.15
N LEU A 228 10.46 6.66 -1.41
CA LEU A 228 10.69 7.64 -2.49
C LEU A 228 9.55 8.66 -2.63
N TYR A 229 8.68 8.76 -1.63
CA TYR A 229 7.54 9.68 -1.61
C TYR A 229 7.50 10.59 -0.38
N CYS A 230 8.29 10.30 0.65
CA CYS A 230 8.43 11.13 1.84
C CYS A 230 9.76 10.82 2.56
N ASP A 231 10.04 11.52 3.65
CA ASP A 231 11.29 11.42 4.42
C ASP A 231 11.40 10.17 5.31
N PHE A 232 10.43 9.26 5.24
CA PHE A 232 10.47 8.02 6.01
C PHE A 232 11.64 7.14 5.57
N GLY A 233 12.45 6.72 6.55
CA GLY A 233 13.48 5.71 6.37
C GLY A 233 13.52 4.73 7.53
N SER A 234 13.92 3.50 7.28
CA SER A 234 14.12 2.45 8.29
C SER A 234 15.39 1.64 8.02
N GLN A 235 15.91 1.02 9.08
CA GLN A 235 16.95 -0.01 8.97
C GLN A 235 16.38 -1.38 8.59
N PHE A 236 15.07 -1.57 8.72
CA PHE A 236 14.40 -2.82 8.37
C PHE A 236 13.59 -2.63 7.10
N ASP A 237 13.71 -3.61 6.21
CA ASP A 237 12.97 -3.63 4.95
C ASP A 237 11.46 -3.73 5.18
N TRP A 238 11.03 -4.55 6.14
CA TRP A 238 9.61 -4.71 6.47
C TRP A 238 8.94 -3.39 6.87
N ASP A 239 9.61 -2.53 7.63
CA ASP A 239 9.04 -1.26 8.08
C ASP A 239 8.69 -0.34 6.92
N VAL A 240 9.59 -0.24 5.93
CA VAL A 240 9.34 0.60 4.76
C VAL A 240 8.28 -0.03 3.84
N ILE A 241 8.18 -1.37 3.81
CA ILE A 241 7.11 -2.09 3.09
C ILE A 241 5.74 -1.79 3.72
N VAL A 242 5.65 -1.83 5.04
CA VAL A 242 4.43 -1.50 5.79
C VAL A 242 4.09 -0.02 5.62
N HIS A 243 5.07 0.87 5.75
CA HIS A 243 4.90 2.31 5.53
C HIS A 243 4.33 2.59 4.14
N MET A 244 4.90 2.00 3.08
CA MET A 244 4.39 2.15 1.72
C MET A 244 2.93 1.70 1.59
N THR A 245 2.59 0.58 2.23
CA THR A 245 1.25 0.00 2.20
C THR A 245 0.23 0.88 2.93
N MET A 246 0.59 1.48 4.06
CA MET A 246 -0.35 2.22 4.91
C MET A 246 -0.42 3.71 4.59
N CYS A 247 0.71 4.33 4.24
CA CYS A 247 0.81 5.78 4.02
C CYS A 247 0.76 6.16 2.53
N HIS A 248 1.11 5.25 1.62
CA HIS A 248 1.12 5.50 0.18
C HIS A 248 0.33 4.43 -0.62
N PRO A 249 -0.88 4.03 -0.17
CA PRO A 249 -1.64 2.95 -0.79
C PRO A 249 -1.97 3.20 -2.28
N GLY A 250 -2.17 4.46 -2.65
CA GLY A 250 -2.47 4.92 -4.02
C GLY A 250 -1.25 5.13 -4.93
N ARG A 251 -0.04 4.78 -4.47
CA ARG A 251 1.21 4.93 -5.22
C ARG A 251 1.85 3.57 -5.53
N PRO A 252 2.67 3.45 -6.59
CA PRO A 252 3.35 2.20 -6.86
C PRO A 252 4.51 2.03 -5.88
N PHE A 253 4.89 0.78 -5.64
CA PHE A 253 5.94 0.41 -4.70
C PHE A 253 7.32 0.93 -5.15
N LYS A 254 7.77 2.07 -4.62
CA LYS A 254 9.05 2.71 -4.95
C LYS A 254 9.84 2.99 -3.67
N ILE A 255 10.90 2.22 -3.48
CA ILE A 255 11.78 2.28 -2.31
C ILE A 255 13.23 2.35 -2.77
N PHE A 256 14.03 3.09 -2.04
CA PHE A 256 15.48 3.09 -2.18
C PHE A 256 16.13 2.14 -1.17
N CYS A 257 17.12 1.36 -1.63
CA CYS A 257 17.90 0.45 -0.79
C CYS A 257 19.39 0.80 -0.91
N ARG A 258 20.09 0.86 0.23
CA ARG A 258 21.53 1.19 0.33
C ARG A 258 22.47 -0.01 0.33
N GLY A 259 21.94 -1.23 0.27
CA GLY A 259 22.74 -2.45 0.20
C GLY A 259 23.15 -2.80 -1.23
N LYS A 260 24.21 -3.60 -1.36
CA LYS A 260 24.62 -4.18 -2.66
C LYS A 260 23.57 -5.17 -3.20
N ASP A 261 22.93 -5.91 -2.30
CA ASP A 261 21.97 -6.97 -2.63
C ASP A 261 20.52 -6.58 -2.33
N MET A 262 19.60 -7.11 -3.14
CA MET A 262 18.17 -7.00 -2.87
C MET A 262 17.81 -7.79 -1.61
N PRO A 263 17.11 -7.21 -0.62
CA PRO A 263 16.72 -7.95 0.58
C PRO A 263 15.72 -9.07 0.27
N SER A 264 15.68 -10.06 1.15
CA SER A 264 14.80 -11.23 1.01
C SER A 264 13.32 -10.86 1.01
N SER A 265 12.90 -9.87 1.79
CA SER A 265 11.51 -9.39 1.80
C SER A 265 11.05 -8.90 0.42
N PHE A 266 11.91 -8.21 -0.33
CA PHE A 266 11.59 -7.73 -1.68
C PHE A 266 11.57 -8.85 -2.71
N ARG A 267 12.33 -9.94 -2.50
CA ARG A 267 12.14 -11.18 -3.28
C ARG A 267 10.75 -11.75 -3.01
N THR A 268 10.35 -11.84 -1.74
CA THR A 268 8.99 -12.26 -1.35
C THR A 268 7.92 -11.36 -1.98
N LEU A 269 8.11 -10.03 -2.06
CA LEU A 269 7.17 -9.14 -2.76
C LEU A 269 7.04 -9.48 -4.25
N LYS A 270 8.16 -9.75 -4.95
CA LYS A 270 8.13 -10.19 -6.35
C LYS A 270 7.44 -11.54 -6.50
N ASP A 271 7.64 -12.45 -5.56
CA ASP A 271 6.97 -13.75 -5.55
C ASP A 271 5.46 -13.60 -5.26
N LEU A 272 5.09 -12.65 -4.40
CA LEU A 272 3.71 -12.24 -4.22
C LEU A 272 3.15 -11.69 -5.55
N GLU A 273 3.81 -10.76 -6.23
CA GLU A 273 3.35 -10.26 -7.53
C GLU A 273 3.10 -11.37 -8.57
N ARG A 274 3.98 -12.38 -8.62
CA ARG A 274 3.90 -13.49 -9.57
C ARG A 274 2.83 -14.53 -9.22
N SER A 275 2.54 -14.73 -7.93
CA SER A 275 1.71 -15.87 -7.52
C SER A 275 0.23 -15.74 -7.92
N ASN A 276 -0.33 -14.53 -8.08
CA ASN A 276 -1.79 -14.39 -8.31
C ASN A 276 -2.17 -13.34 -9.37
N VAL A 277 -1.98 -13.68 -10.64
CA VAL A 277 -2.77 -13.06 -11.70
C VAL A 277 -4.25 -13.54 -11.65
N LYS A 278 -4.60 -14.52 -10.78
CA LYS A 278 -5.91 -15.19 -10.75
C LYS A 278 -6.77 -15.06 -9.48
N ASP A 279 -6.29 -14.41 -8.41
CA ASP A 279 -7.01 -14.43 -7.10
C ASP A 279 -7.87 -13.19 -6.82
N GLY A 280 -7.94 -12.24 -7.75
CA GLY A 280 -9.00 -11.23 -7.70
C GLY A 280 -10.28 -11.83 -8.25
N ILE A 281 -11.39 -11.74 -7.51
CA ILE A 281 -12.71 -11.94 -8.13
C ILE A 281 -12.84 -10.80 -9.15
N PRO A 282 -12.88 -11.07 -10.47
CA PRO A 282 -13.11 -10.00 -11.42
C PRO A 282 -14.45 -9.37 -11.07
N ALA A 283 -14.58 -8.05 -11.17
CA ALA A 283 -15.86 -7.35 -11.02
C ALA A 283 -16.91 -7.77 -12.08
N SER A 284 -16.69 -8.85 -12.82
CA SER A 284 -17.67 -9.56 -13.63
C SER A 284 -18.53 -10.51 -12.77
N PHE A 285 -19.21 -9.96 -11.76
CA PHE A 285 -20.62 -10.31 -11.67
C PHE A 285 -21.29 -9.50 -12.78
N SER A 286 -21.51 -10.20 -13.90
CA SER A 286 -22.24 -9.81 -15.10
C SER A 286 -22.93 -8.43 -15.06
N CYS A 287 -22.56 -7.58 -16.02
CA CYS A 287 -23.41 -6.56 -16.63
C CYS A 287 -24.89 -6.62 -16.19
N PHE A 288 -25.37 -5.56 -15.53
CA PHE A 288 -26.45 -4.82 -16.19
C PHE A 288 -25.78 -3.85 -17.16
N SER A 289 -25.69 -4.25 -18.42
CA SER A 289 -25.49 -3.33 -19.54
C SER A 289 -26.01 -4.01 -20.81
N PRO A 290 -26.69 -3.23 -21.64
CA PRO A 290 -26.23 -3.14 -23.02
C PRO A 290 -26.05 -1.68 -23.41
N HIS A 291 -24.86 -1.30 -23.87
CA HIS A 291 -24.66 -0.95 -25.28
C HIS A 291 -23.19 -0.63 -25.63
N HIS A 292 -22.82 -1.12 -26.82
CA HIS A 292 -21.77 -0.71 -27.75
C HIS A 292 -20.26 -0.88 -27.42
N SER A 293 -19.80 -2.08 -27.77
CA SER A 293 -18.68 -2.35 -28.71
C SER A 293 -17.93 -1.15 -29.28
N LEU A 294 -16.62 -1.08 -29.03
CA LEU A 294 -15.63 -0.73 -30.05
C LEU A 294 -14.40 -1.65 -29.93
N LYS A 295 -14.22 -2.48 -30.97
CA LYS A 295 -12.98 -3.21 -31.28
C LYS A 295 -11.89 -2.21 -31.68
N GLY A 296 -10.68 -2.36 -31.14
CA GLY A 296 -9.48 -1.69 -31.64
C GLY A 296 -8.25 -2.56 -31.37
N LYS A 297 -7.65 -3.05 -32.45
CA LYS A 297 -6.53 -4.00 -32.51
C LYS A 297 -5.22 -3.40 -31.95
N TRP A 298 -4.40 -4.23 -31.30
CA TRP A 298 -2.96 -4.02 -31.21
C TRP A 298 -2.25 -5.28 -31.72
N GLN A 299 -1.47 -5.10 -32.79
CA GLN A 299 -0.54 -6.10 -33.33
C GLN A 299 0.79 -5.98 -32.56
N GLN A 300 1.20 -7.08 -31.94
CA GLN A 300 2.60 -7.53 -31.78
C GLN A 300 2.92 -8.35 -33.05
N GLU A 301 4.11 -8.46 -33.62
CA GLU A 301 5.52 -8.51 -33.21
C GLU A 301 6.29 -8.40 -34.56
N ASP A 302 7.36 -7.64 -34.74
CA ASP A 302 8.76 -7.78 -34.27
C ASP A 302 9.73 -8.29 -35.36
N GLU A 303 10.94 -7.76 -35.26
CA GLU A 303 12.23 -8.25 -35.75
C GLU A 303 12.62 -8.31 -37.25
N GLY A 304 13.80 -7.75 -37.55
CA GLY A 304 14.81 -8.53 -38.27
C GLY A 304 15.60 -7.88 -39.43
N LYS A 305 16.68 -7.16 -39.11
CA LYS A 305 18.03 -7.13 -39.74
C LYS A 305 18.22 -7.46 -41.24
N LYS A 306 18.93 -6.57 -41.97
CA LYS A 306 20.25 -6.75 -42.68
C LYS A 306 20.45 -5.56 -43.65
N ILE A 307 21.46 -4.70 -43.47
CA ILE A 307 22.86 -4.74 -43.97
C ILE A 307 23.00 -4.74 -45.51
N GLN A 308 23.79 -3.76 -45.99
CA GLN A 308 24.42 -3.59 -47.31
C GLN A 308 23.44 -3.27 -48.45
N SER A 309 23.66 -2.28 -49.31
CA SER A 309 24.85 -1.50 -49.71
C SER A 309 24.39 -0.19 -50.35
#